data_AF-A0A958DPF4-F1
#
_entry.id   AF-A0A958DPF4-F1
#
_cell.length_a   1.000
_cell.length_b   1.000
_cell.length_c   1.000
_cell.angle_alpha   90.00
_cell.angle_beta   90.00
_cell.angle_gamma   90.00
#
_symmetry.space_group_name_H-M   'P 1'
#
loop_
_entity.id
_entity.type
_entity.pdbx_description
1 polymer ?
#
loop_
_entity_poly.entity_id
_entity_poly.type
_entity_poly.pdbx_seq_one_letter_code
_entity_poly.pdbx_strand_id
1 'polypeptide(L)'
;MEYQWFDFVGNIGVFLILLAYMLLQLEKIDSKSLNFSLMNAAGAAFVIVSLLYKFNLSAFVIEAFWLAISLVGIFRILLNKRKTTSS
;
A
#
# COMPACT_ATOMS: atom_id res chain seq x y z
N MET A 1 -14.21 -13.31 20.34
CA MET A 1 -13.12 -13.19 19.36
C MET A 1 -11.97 -12.52 20.07
N GLU A 2 -10.87 -13.24 20.28
CA GLU A 2 -9.68 -12.67 20.91
C GLU A 2 -8.91 -11.85 19.88
N TYR A 3 -8.68 -10.57 20.18
CA TYR A 3 -7.96 -9.65 19.29
C TYR A 3 -6.46 -9.87 19.47
N GLN A 4 -5.79 -10.27 18.40
CA GLN A 4 -4.38 -10.65 18.43
C GLN A 4 -3.50 -9.53 17.86
N TRP A 5 -2.20 -9.57 18.15
CA TRP A 5 -1.25 -8.54 17.68
C TRP A 5 -1.22 -8.42 16.15
N PHE A 6 -1.46 -9.51 15.42
CA PHE A 6 -1.53 -9.48 13.96
C PHE A 6 -2.81 -8.80 13.45
N ASP A 7 -3.93 -8.87 14.19
CA ASP A 7 -5.15 -8.12 13.85
C ASP A 7 -4.90 -6.60 14.01
N PHE A 8 -4.04 -6.20 14.95
CA PHE A 8 -3.58 -4.81 15.10
C PHE A 8 -2.72 -4.34 13.95
N VAL A 9 -1.73 -5.14 13.54
CA VAL A 9 -0.90 -4.86 12.36
C VAL A 9 -1.77 -4.76 11.10
N GLY A 10 -2.70 -5.70 10.90
CA GLY A 10 -3.66 -5.66 9.80
C GLY A 10 -4.49 -4.37 9.80
N ASN A 11 -5.00 -3.94 10.95
CA ASN A 11 -5.78 -2.70 11.07
C ASN A 11 -4.95 -1.44 10.79
N ILE A 12 -3.66 -1.40 11.16
CA ILE A 12 -2.77 -0.31 10.75
C ILE A 12 -2.66 -0.31 9.21
N GLY A 13 -2.53 -1.49 8.60
CA GLY A 13 -2.52 -1.64 7.15
C GLY A 13 -3.77 -1.07 6.49
N VAL A 14 -4.94 -1.47 6.96
CA VAL A 14 -6.25 -0.95 6.51
C VAL A 14 -6.32 0.56 6.66
N PHE A 15 -5.92 1.10 7.81
CA PHE A 15 -5.91 2.53 8.06
C PHE A 15 -5.01 3.28 7.07
N LEU A 16 -3.82 2.76 6.75
CA LEU A 16 -2.91 3.38 5.78
C LEU A 16 -3.50 3.42 4.37
N ILE A 17 -4.13 2.33 3.91
CA ILE A 17 -4.79 2.27 2.60
C ILE A 17 -5.92 3.30 2.53
N LEU A 18 -6.79 3.33 3.56
CA LEU A 18 -7.91 4.26 3.63
C LEU A 18 -7.45 5.72 3.72
N LEU A 19 -6.37 5.99 4.47
CA LEU A 19 -5.79 7.32 4.55
C LEU A 19 -5.20 7.75 3.21
N ALA A 20 -4.49 6.86 2.51
CA ALA A 20 -3.98 7.15 1.16
C ALA A 20 -5.12 7.48 0.20
N TYR A 21 -6.20 6.69 0.22
CA TYR A 21 -7.38 6.94 -0.60
C TYR A 21 -8.09 8.24 -0.22
N MET A 22 -8.23 8.54 1.07
CA MET A 22 -8.80 9.80 1.54
C MET A 22 -7.98 11.00 1.07
N LEU A 23 -6.65 10.96 1.19
CA LEU A 23 -5.78 12.04 0.72
C LEU A 23 -5.85 12.20 -0.79
N LEU A 24 -5.99 11.10 -1.54
CA LEU A 24 -6.22 11.13 -2.98
C LEU A 24 -7.56 11.79 -3.32
N GLN A 25 -8.62 11.43 -2.60
CA GLN A 25 -9.97 11.96 -2.80
C GLN A 25 -10.09 13.44 -2.42
N LEU A 26 -9.30 13.89 -1.44
CA LEU A 26 -9.15 15.30 -1.05
C LEU A 26 -8.17 16.06 -1.96
N GLU A 27 -7.66 15.43 -3.02
CA GLU A 27 -6.69 16.01 -3.96
C GLU A 27 -5.39 16.50 -3.27
N LYS A 28 -5.08 15.98 -2.07
CA LYS A 28 -3.86 16.30 -1.32
C LYS A 28 -2.64 15.53 -1.84
N ILE A 29 -2.87 14.39 -2.47
CA ILE A 29 -1.83 13.60 -3.16
C ILE A 29 -2.36 13.11 -4.51
N ASP A 30 -1.46 12.88 -5.46
CA ASP A 30 -1.79 12.33 -6.78
C ASP A 30 -1.57 10.82 -6.80
N SER A 31 -2.35 10.09 -7.60
CA SER A 31 -2.20 8.63 -7.78
C SER A 31 -0.86 8.21 -8.39
N LYS A 32 -0.18 9.14 -9.08
CA LYS A 32 1.18 9.00 -9.64
C LYS A 32 2.27 9.47 -8.68
N SER A 33 1.89 9.95 -7.49
CA SER A 33 2.86 10.41 -6.50
C SER A 33 3.51 9.23 -5.77
N LEU A 34 4.78 9.41 -5.38
CA LEU A 34 5.52 8.40 -4.63
C LEU A 34 4.86 8.14 -3.27
N ASN A 35 4.30 9.17 -2.64
CA ASN A 35 3.64 9.07 -1.34
C ASN A 35 2.41 8.15 -1.40
N PHE A 36 1.56 8.30 -2.42
CA PHE A 36 0.42 7.42 -2.62
C PHE A 36 0.86 5.95 -2.75
N SER A 37 1.82 5.68 -3.63
CA SER A 37 2.30 4.30 -3.84
C SER A 37 3.00 3.73 -2.60
N LEU A 38 3.75 4.53 -1.84
CA LEU A 38 4.40 4.07 -0.61
C LEU A 38 3.39 3.74 0.50
N MET A 39 2.43 4.62 0.74
CA MET A 39 1.39 4.39 1.74
C MET A 39 0.57 3.14 1.42
N ASN A 40 0.20 2.98 0.14
CA ASN A 40 -0.60 1.85 -0.30
C ASN A 40 0.19 0.53 -0.27
N ALA A 41 1.48 0.55 -0.65
CA ALA A 41 2.36 -0.62 -0.52
C ALA A 41 2.55 -1.03 0.95
N ALA A 42 2.82 -0.07 1.85
CA ALA A 42 2.98 -0.34 3.26
C ALA A 42 1.69 -0.88 3.89
N GLY A 43 0.55 -0.28 3.52
CA GLY A 43 -0.77 -0.72 3.94
C GLY A 43 -1.05 -2.16 3.53
N ALA A 44 -0.89 -2.47 2.24
CA ALA A 44 -1.13 -3.81 1.72
C ALA A 44 -0.18 -4.86 2.33
N ALA A 45 1.09 -4.51 2.55
CA ALA A 45 2.04 -5.40 3.20
C ALA A 45 1.61 -5.76 4.64
N PHE A 46 1.11 -4.80 5.42
CA PHE A 46 0.63 -5.05 6.78
C PHE A 46 -0.63 -5.90 6.80
N VAL A 47 -1.57 -5.69 5.87
CA VAL A 47 -2.75 -6.55 5.74
C VAL A 47 -2.33 -7.98 5.37
N ILE A 48 -1.41 -8.14 4.41
CA ILE A 48 -0.85 -9.46 4.05
C ILE A 48 -0.25 -10.15 5.26
N VAL A 49 0.56 -9.47 6.08
CA VAL A 49 1.14 -10.06 7.31
C VAL A 49 0.05 -10.58 8.23
N SER A 50 -1.05 -9.84 8.43
CA SER A 50 -2.20 -10.32 9.21
C SER A 50 -2.86 -11.56 8.59
N LEU A 51 -2.96 -11.60 7.26
CA LEU A 51 -3.56 -12.71 6.52
C LEU A 51 -2.70 -13.99 6.55
N LEU A 52 -1.40 -13.89 6.85
CA LEU A 52 -0.57 -15.08 7.08
C LEU A 52 -0.97 -15.84 8.35
N TYR A 53 -1.59 -15.17 9.34
CA TYR A 53 -2.08 -15.79 10.58
C TYR A 53 -3.53 -16.26 10.47
N LYS A 54 -4.38 -15.46 9.81
CA LYS A 54 -5.78 -15.81 9.52
C LYS A 54 -6.04 -15.69 8.03
N PHE A 55 -5.77 -16.77 7.31
CA PHE A 55 -5.79 -16.73 5.85
C PHE A 55 -7.18 -16.56 5.29
N ASN A 56 -7.32 -15.55 4.44
CA ASN A 56 -8.46 -15.34 3.57
C ASN A 56 -7.95 -15.16 2.15
N LEU A 57 -8.26 -16.11 1.27
CA LEU A 57 -7.73 -16.13 -0.10
C LEU A 57 -8.14 -14.87 -0.88
N SER A 58 -9.40 -14.48 -0.79
CA SER A 58 -9.92 -13.31 -1.53
C SER A 58 -9.25 -12.02 -1.07
N ALA A 59 -9.10 -11.83 0.25
CA ALA A 59 -8.40 -10.68 0.83
C ALA A 59 -6.91 -10.70 0.46
N PHE A 60 -6.27 -11.87 0.50
CA PHE A 60 -4.86 -11.98 0.14
C PHE A 60 -4.61 -11.61 -1.32
N VAL A 61 -5.47 -12.07 -2.23
CA VAL A 61 -5.35 -11.76 -3.66
C VAL A 61 -5.45 -10.26 -3.92
N ILE A 62 -6.46 -9.58 -3.36
CA ILE A 62 -6.61 -8.13 -3.58
C ILE A 62 -5.43 -7.34 -3.03
N GLU A 63 -4.93 -7.69 -1.84
CA GLU A 63 -3.78 -7.01 -1.24
C GLU A 63 -2.48 -7.30 -1.99
N ALA A 64 -2.30 -8.52 -2.51
CA ALA A 64 -1.16 -8.84 -3.37
C ALA A 64 -1.16 -7.99 -4.65
N PHE A 65 -2.33 -7.78 -5.27
CA PHE A 65 -2.46 -6.88 -6.42
C PHE A 65 -2.20 -5.42 -6.05
N TRP A 66 -2.74 -4.93 -4.93
CA TRP A 66 -2.45 -3.57 -4.45
C TRP A 66 -0.97 -3.34 -4.21
N LEU A 67 -0.30 -4.30 -3.58
CA LEU A 67 1.15 -4.26 -3.37
C LEU A 67 1.90 -4.24 -4.71
N ALA A 68 1.56 -5.13 -5.64
CA ALA A 68 2.20 -5.20 -6.96
C ALA A 68 2.03 -3.90 -7.77
N ILE A 69 0.81 -3.35 -7.83
CA ILE A 69 0.51 -2.08 -8.51
C ILE A 69 1.31 -0.93 -7.90
N SER A 70 1.39 -0.90 -6.57
CA SER A 70 2.14 0.13 -5.84
C SER A 70 3.63 0.05 -6.12
N LEU A 71 4.21 -1.15 -6.17
CA LEU A 71 5.60 -1.37 -6.55
C LEU A 71 5.88 -0.88 -7.97
N VAL A 72 5.01 -1.17 -8.94
CA VAL A 72 5.13 -0.66 -10.32
C VAL A 72 5.15 0.88 -10.34
N GLY A 73 4.27 1.53 -9.57
CA GLY A 73 4.25 2.99 -9.41
C GLY A 73 5.57 3.53 -8.88
N ILE A 74 6.09 2.95 -7.79
CA ILE A 74 7.38 3.31 -7.18
C ILE A 74 8.52 3.15 -8.18
N PHE A 75 8.64 1.99 -8.83
CA PHE A 75 9.70 1.71 -9.81
C PHE A 75 9.69 2.72 -10.96
N ARG A 76 8.51 3.04 -11.51
CA ARG A 76 8.38 4.03 -12.59
C ARG A 76 8.88 5.42 -12.17
N ILE A 77 8.56 5.86 -10.96
CA ILE A 77 8.98 7.16 -10.43
C ILE A 77 10.50 7.19 -10.21
N LEU A 78 11.07 6.13 -9.62
CA LEU A 78 12.50 6.02 -9.38
C LEU A 78 13.30 6.02 -10.69
N LEU A 79 12.80 5.34 -11.73
CA LEU A 79 13.43 5.34 -13.06
C LEU A 79 13.37 6.72 -13.74
N ASN A 80 12.24 7.44 -13.61
CA ASN A 80 12.11 8.78 -14.20
C ASN A 80 12.98 9.83 -13.49
N LYS A 81 13.14 9.76 -12.16
CA LYS A 81 14.04 10.67 -11.42
C LYS A 81 15.50 10.58 -11.88
N ARG A 82 15.95 9.39 -12.32
CA ARG A 82 17.32 9.19 -12.83
C ARG A 82 17.56 9.92 -14.16
N LYS A 83 16.54 10.10 -15.00
CA LYS A 83 16.68 10.79 -16.29
C LYS A 83 16.84 12.30 -16.14
N THR A 84 16.19 12.92 -15.15
CA THR A 84 16.21 14.38 -14.93
C THR A 84 17.51 14.87 -14.27
N THR A 85 18.30 13.98 -13.67
CA THR A 85 19.58 14.36 -13.01
C THR A 85 20.80 14.26 -13.95
N SER A 86 20.60 13.77 -15.18
CA SER A 86 21.68 13.51 -16.16
C SER A 86 21.68 14.48 -17.36
N SER A 87 20.94 15.59 -17.27
CA SER A 87 20.89 16.67 -18.28
C SER A 87 21.25 17.99 -17.62
#